data_AF-A0A2J8PHB6-F1
#
_entry.id   AF-A0A2J8PHB6-F1
#
_cell.length_a   1.000
_cell.length_b   1.000
_cell.length_c   1.000
_cell.angle_alpha   90.00
_cell.angle_beta   90.00
_cell.angle_gamma   90.00
#
_symmetry.space_group_name_H-M   'P 1'
#
loop_
_entity.id
_entity.type
_entity.pdbx_description
1 polymer ?
#
loop_
_entity_poly.entity_id
_entity_poly.type
_entity_poly.pdbx_seq_one_letter_code
_entity_poly.pdbx_strand_id
1 'polypeptide(L)'
;TMLLTRINCADWSDVCTKQNVTEFPIVKMYKKGENPVSYAGMLGTEDLLKFIQLNRISYPVNIISIQEAEEYLSGELYKDLISYSSVSVLGLFSPTMKTGRKKVND
;
A
#
# COMPACT_ATOMS: atom_id res chain seq x y z
N THR A 1 -9.26 -9.89 -9.86
CA THR A 1 -10.05 -10.51 -8.78
C THR A 1 -9.20 -10.58 -7.53
N MET A 2 -9.78 -10.21 -6.38
CA MET A 2 -9.11 -10.27 -5.08
C MET A 2 -9.61 -11.49 -4.32
N LEU A 3 -8.70 -12.26 -3.73
CA LEU A 3 -9.03 -13.46 -2.97
C LEU A 3 -8.70 -13.23 -1.50
N LEU A 4 -9.66 -13.47 -0.62
CA LEU A 4 -9.44 -13.49 0.81
C LEU A 4 -9.28 -14.93 1.26
N THR A 5 -8.21 -15.22 1.98
CA THR A 5 -7.92 -16.56 2.50
C THR A 5 -7.54 -16.48 3.97
N ARG A 6 -7.82 -17.56 4.70
CA ARG A 6 -7.44 -17.73 6.10
C ARG A 6 -6.57 -18.98 6.19
N ILE A 7 -5.44 -18.85 6.87
CA ILE A 7 -4.53 -19.96 7.16
C ILE A 7 -4.57 -20.23 8.66
N ASN A 8 -4.76 -21.49 9.04
CA ASN A 8 -4.56 -21.93 10.40
C ASN A 8 -3.11 -22.40 10.57
N CYS A 9 -2.29 -21.67 11.33
CA CYS A 9 -0.88 -22.01 11.51
C CYS A 9 -0.64 -23.23 12.40
N ALA A 10 -1.66 -23.74 13.10
CA ALA A 10 -1.56 -25.03 13.77
C ALA A 10 -1.50 -26.18 12.74
N ASP A 11 -2.29 -26.09 11.66
CA ASP A 11 -2.35 -27.10 10.60
C ASP A 11 -1.25 -26.87 9.53
N TRP A 12 -0.86 -25.62 9.30
CA TRP A 12 0.08 -25.20 8.24
C TRP A 12 1.30 -24.47 8.81
N SER A 13 1.95 -25.07 9.80
CA SER A 13 3.07 -24.46 10.53
C SER A 13 4.24 -24.10 9.62
N ASP A 14 4.59 -24.96 8.64
CA ASP A 14 5.69 -24.73 7.71
C ASP A 14 5.45 -23.50 6.82
N VAL A 15 4.22 -23.30 6.34
CA VAL A 15 3.81 -22.12 5.57
C VAL A 15 3.97 -20.87 6.43
N CYS A 16 3.48 -20.89 7.67
CA CYS A 16 3.55 -19.73 8.56
C CYS A 16 5.00 -19.39 8.96
N THR A 17 5.86 -20.38 9.17
CA THR A 17 7.29 -20.16 9.40
C THR A 17 7.97 -19.55 8.18
N LYS A 18 7.72 -20.08 6.96
CA LYS A 18 8.25 -19.51 5.71
C LYS A 18 7.77 -18.08 5.46
N GLN A 19 6.59 -17.74 5.94
CA GLN A 19 6.02 -16.40 5.86
C GLN A 19 6.42 -15.51 7.06
N ASN A 20 7.37 -15.92 7.91
CA ASN A 20 7.81 -15.16 9.08
C ASN A 20 6.64 -14.67 9.96
N VAL A 21 5.67 -15.56 10.25
CA VAL A 21 4.60 -15.25 11.19
C VAL A 21 5.08 -15.50 12.62
N THR A 22 5.19 -14.44 13.41
CA THR A 22 5.67 -14.47 14.81
C THR A 22 4.60 -14.12 15.83
N GLU A 23 3.47 -13.55 15.39
CA GLU A 23 2.38 -13.11 16.22
C GLU A 23 1.04 -13.33 15.50
N PHE A 24 -0.03 -13.40 16.30
CA PHE A 24 -1.38 -13.66 15.80
C PHE A 24 -2.38 -12.65 16.37
N PRO A 25 -3.41 -12.27 15.57
CA PRO A 25 -3.52 -12.55 14.14
C PRO A 25 -2.59 -11.65 13.32
N ILE A 26 -2.21 -12.11 12.12
CA ILE A 26 -1.46 -11.31 11.14
C ILE A 26 -2.23 -11.29 9.82
N VAL A 27 -2.30 -10.12 9.18
CA VAL A 27 -2.90 -9.97 7.85
C VAL A 27 -1.82 -9.51 6.88
N LYS A 28 -1.68 -10.22 5.76
CA LYS A 28 -0.73 -9.90 4.68
C LYS A 28 -1.46 -9.84 3.36
N MET A 29 -1.13 -8.84 2.54
CA MET A 29 -1.60 -8.73 1.17
C MET A 29 -0.49 -9.16 0.21
N TYR A 30 -0.82 -10.06 -0.72
CA TYR A 30 0.11 -10.62 -1.69
C TYR A 30 -0.26 -10.13 -3.08
N LYS A 31 0.73 -9.64 -3.82
CA LYS A 31 0.57 -9.20 -5.20
C LYS A 31 1.68 -9.76 -6.06
N LYS A 32 1.35 -10.21 -7.27
CA LYS A 32 2.31 -10.86 -8.16
C LYS A 32 3.46 -9.91 -8.49
N GLY A 33 4.69 -10.37 -8.24
CA GLY A 33 5.90 -9.60 -8.52
C GLY A 33 6.26 -8.55 -7.46
N GLU A 34 5.48 -8.45 -6.38
CA GLU A 34 5.72 -7.52 -5.28
C GLU A 34 5.92 -8.30 -3.97
N ASN A 35 6.65 -7.68 -3.04
CA ASN A 35 6.78 -8.24 -1.70
C ASN A 35 5.45 -8.10 -0.93
N PRO A 36 5.08 -9.09 -0.08
CA PRO A 36 3.86 -8.99 0.70
C PRO A 36 3.88 -7.80 1.65
N VAL A 37 2.75 -7.11 1.77
CA VAL A 37 2.58 -5.99 2.69
C VAL A 37 1.82 -6.47 3.92
N SER A 38 2.40 -6.27 5.10
CA SER A 38 1.74 -6.58 6.37
C SER A 38 0.83 -5.42 6.79
N TYR A 39 -0.38 -5.75 7.25
CA TYR A 39 -1.27 -4.79 7.87
C TYR A 39 -0.90 -4.62 9.35
N ALA A 40 -0.63 -3.38 9.75
CA ALA A 40 -0.24 -3.01 11.12
C ALA A 40 -1.28 -2.13 11.83
N GLY A 41 -2.46 -1.94 11.22
CA GLY A 41 -3.54 -1.14 11.79
C GLY A 41 -4.44 -1.92 12.74
N MET A 42 -5.48 -1.26 13.25
CA MET A 42 -6.49 -1.88 14.09
C MET A 42 -7.34 -2.88 13.30
N LEU A 43 -7.60 -4.06 13.85
CA LEU A 43 -8.39 -5.11 13.18
C LEU A 43 -9.90 -4.79 13.20
N GLY A 44 -10.30 -3.69 12.57
CA GLY A 44 -11.68 -3.30 12.30
C GLY A 44 -12.00 -3.39 10.82
N THR A 45 -13.28 -3.57 10.50
CA THR A 45 -13.75 -3.71 9.11
C THR A 45 -13.38 -2.50 8.25
N GLU A 46 -13.55 -1.29 8.78
CA GLU A 46 -13.29 -0.04 8.05
C GLU A 46 -11.81 0.11 7.69
N ASP A 47 -10.92 0.01 8.68
CA ASP A 47 -9.48 0.18 8.47
C ASP A 47 -8.89 -0.94 7.60
N LEU A 48 -9.37 -2.18 7.76
CA LEU A 48 -8.95 -3.30 6.93
C LEU A 48 -9.43 -3.13 5.49
N LEU A 49 -10.67 -2.68 5.28
CA LEU A 49 -11.19 -2.38 3.94
C LEU A 49 -10.37 -1.26 3.29
N LYS A 50 -10.09 -0.19 4.03
CA LYS A 50 -9.25 0.92 3.56
C LYS A 50 -7.86 0.43 3.15
N PHE A 51 -7.20 -0.37 3.98
CA PHE A 51 -5.92 -0.99 3.66
C PHE A 51 -5.99 -1.82 2.37
N ILE A 52 -6.99 -2.69 2.26
CA ILE A 52 -7.19 -3.54 1.10
C ILE A 52 -7.34 -2.69 -0.16
N GLN A 53 -8.23 -1.68 -0.15
CA GLN A 53 -8.54 -0.88 -1.33
C GLN A 53 -7.33 -0.08 -1.81
N LEU A 54 -6.63 0.59 -0.89
CA LEU A 54 -5.45 1.40 -1.24
C LEU A 54 -4.28 0.55 -1.76
N ASN A 55 -4.10 -0.68 -1.28
CA ASN A 55 -3.02 -1.57 -1.72
C ASN A 55 -3.37 -2.37 -3.00
N ARG A 56 -4.52 -2.13 -3.64
CA ARG A 56 -4.85 -2.73 -4.95
C ARG A 56 -3.95 -2.21 -6.07
N ILE A 57 -3.58 -0.94 -6.00
CA ILE A 57 -2.68 -0.29 -6.96
C ILE A 57 -1.22 -0.42 -6.52
N SER A 58 -0.29 -0.43 -7.47
CA SER A 58 1.14 -0.48 -7.13
C SER A 58 1.58 0.91 -6.67
N TYR A 59 2.47 0.95 -5.68
CA TYR A 59 3.02 2.19 -5.13
C TYR A 59 4.55 2.19 -5.20
N PRO A 60 5.19 3.34 -5.52
CA PRO A 60 4.59 4.60 -5.93
C PRO A 60 3.97 4.52 -7.34
N VAL A 61 2.91 5.30 -7.57
CA VAL A 61 2.36 5.51 -8.91
C VAL A 61 3.33 6.39 -9.69
N ASN A 62 3.73 5.93 -10.88
CA ASN A 62 4.63 6.69 -11.75
C ASN A 62 3.82 7.62 -12.65
N ILE A 63 3.80 8.90 -12.32
CA ILE A 63 3.10 9.95 -13.07
C ILE A 63 4.08 10.59 -14.06
N ILE A 64 3.76 10.51 -15.36
CA ILE A 64 4.69 10.93 -16.43
C ILE A 64 4.25 12.18 -17.20
N SER A 65 3.09 12.73 -16.87
CA SER A 65 2.54 13.91 -17.54
C SER A 65 1.89 14.88 -16.57
N ILE A 66 1.79 16.14 -16.99
CA ILE A 66 1.09 17.19 -16.23
C ILE A 66 -0.40 16.83 -16.09
N GLN A 67 -1.03 16.36 -17.16
CA GLN A 67 -2.44 15.97 -17.15
C GLN A 67 -2.72 14.87 -16.10
N GLU A 68 -1.90 13.84 -16.07
CA GLU A 68 -2.03 12.75 -15.08
C GLU A 68 -1.78 13.25 -13.65
N ALA A 69 -0.86 14.22 -13.47
CA ALA A 69 -0.66 14.85 -12.18
C ALA A 69 -1.89 15.64 -11.71
N GLU A 70 -2.54 16.38 -12.62
CA GLU A 70 -3.78 17.12 -12.34
C GLU A 70 -4.93 16.17 -12.00
N GLU A 71 -5.09 15.08 -12.74
CA GLU A 71 -6.07 14.03 -12.46
C GLU A 71 -5.80 13.34 -11.11
N TYR A 72 -4.54 13.08 -10.76
CA TYR A 72 -4.19 12.51 -9.47
C TYR A 72 -4.52 13.46 -8.31
N LEU A 73 -4.14 14.74 -8.44
CA LEU A 73 -4.35 15.74 -7.40
C LEU A 73 -5.83 16.10 -7.21
N SER A 74 -6.63 16.06 -8.28
CA SER A 74 -8.08 16.24 -8.22
C SER A 74 -8.84 15.00 -7.74
N GLY A 75 -8.18 13.84 -7.67
CA GLY A 75 -8.80 12.56 -7.30
C GLY A 75 -9.49 11.84 -8.46
N GLU A 76 -9.44 12.41 -9.67
CA GLU A 76 -10.08 11.88 -10.87
C GLU A 76 -9.33 10.66 -11.45
N LEU A 77 -8.03 10.54 -11.21
CA LEU A 77 -7.22 9.41 -11.70
C LEU A 77 -7.63 8.08 -11.05
N TYR A 78 -8.02 8.11 -9.77
CA TYR A 78 -8.43 6.94 -8.99
C TYR A 78 -9.70 7.24 -8.17
N LYS A 79 -10.79 7.57 -8.87
CA LYS A 79 -12.08 7.94 -8.24
C LYS A 79 -12.58 6.92 -7.21
N ASP A 80 -12.39 5.64 -7.48
CA ASP A 80 -12.81 4.57 -6.56
C ASP A 80 -11.97 4.50 -5.28
N LEU A 81 -10.78 5.11 -5.28
CA LEU A 81 -9.84 5.11 -4.16
C LEU A 81 -9.83 6.41 -3.37
N ILE A 82 -10.32 7.52 -3.95
CA ILE A 82 -10.34 8.82 -3.27
C ILE A 82 -11.20 8.79 -2.00
N SER A 83 -12.24 7.95 -1.96
CA SER A 83 -13.06 7.73 -0.76
C SER A 83 -12.29 7.05 0.38
N TYR A 84 -11.20 6.36 0.06
CA TYR A 84 -10.33 5.66 1.01
C TYR A 84 -9.06 6.45 1.35
N SER A 85 -8.77 7.57 0.69
CA SER A 85 -7.62 8.41 0.99
C SER A 85 -8.04 9.81 1.44
N SER A 86 -7.45 10.30 2.53
CA SER A 86 -7.68 11.69 2.99
C SER A 86 -6.63 12.66 2.46
N VAL A 87 -5.55 12.18 1.84
CA VAL A 87 -4.40 12.98 1.43
C VAL A 87 -3.83 12.45 0.12
N SER A 88 -3.44 13.37 -0.78
CA SER A 88 -2.65 13.06 -1.97
C SER A 88 -1.23 13.61 -1.81
N VAL A 89 -0.22 12.81 -2.17
CA VAL A 89 1.20 13.21 -2.07
C VAL A 89 1.85 13.03 -3.44
N LEU A 90 2.27 14.14 -4.05
CA LEU A 90 2.99 14.15 -5.33
C LEU A 90 4.47 14.52 -5.11
N GLY A 91 5.36 13.59 -5.44
CA GLY A 91 6.81 13.82 -5.39
C GLY A 91 7.35 14.23 -6.76
N LEU A 92 8.03 15.38 -6.84
CA LEU A 92 8.72 15.84 -8.03
C LEU A 92 10.23 15.59 -7.89
N PHE A 93 10.77 14.73 -8.76
CA PHE A 93 12.18 14.33 -8.73
C PHE A 93 12.86 14.68 -10.05
N SER A 94 13.98 15.39 -9.97
CA SER A 94 14.88 15.54 -11.12
C SER A 94 15.64 14.23 -11.36
N PRO A 95 15.93 13.85 -12.61
CA PRO A 95 16.73 12.65 -12.92
C PRO A 95 18.09 12.59 -12.22
N THR A 96 18.64 13.74 -11.81
CA THR A 96 19.93 13.83 -11.13
C THR A 96 19.84 13.78 -9.60
N MET A 97 18.64 13.75 -9.02
CA MET A 97 18.45 13.68 -7.57
C MET A 97 18.82 12.29 -7.05
N LYS A 98 19.86 12.22 -6.20
CA LYS A 98 20.29 10.98 -5.54
C LYS A 98 19.82 10.84 -4.09
N THR A 99 19.44 11.96 -3.45
CA THR A 99 18.98 12.00 -2.06
C THR A 99 17.96 13.12 -1.86
N GLY A 100 17.01 12.91 -0.95
CA GLY A 100 16.08 13.97 -0.52
C GLY A 100 16.82 15.00 0.32
N ARG A 101 16.70 16.29 -0.02
CA ARG A 101 17.24 17.37 0.84
C ARG A 101 16.37 17.46 2.09
N LYS A 102 16.90 17.09 3.26
CA LYS A 102 16.29 17.48 4.54
C LYS A 102 16.54 18.97 4.74
N LYS A 103 15.48 19.77 4.79
CA LYS A 103 15.57 21.09 5.42
C LYS A 103 15.67 20.84 6.92
N VAL A 104 16.87 21.03 7.47
CA VAL A 104 17.03 21.28 8.90
C VAL A 104 16.54 22.72 9.09
N ASN A 105 15.42 22.89 9.78
CA ASN A 105 15.01 24.22 10.21
C ASN A 105 15.87 24.56 11.42
N ASP A 106 16.64 25.66 11.32
CA ASP A 106 17.23 26.36 12.47
C ASP A 106 16.15 27.11 13.25
#